data_AF-A0A7D9DRD6-F1
#
_entry.id   AF-A0A7D9DRD6-F1
#
_cell.length_a   1.000
_cell.length_b   1.000
_cell.length_c   1.000
_cell.angle_alpha   90.00
_cell.angle_beta   90.00
_cell.angle_gamma   90.00
#
_symmetry.space_group_name_H-M   'P 1'
#
loop_
_entity.id
_entity.type
_entity.pdbx_description
1 polymer ?
#
loop_
_entity_poly.entity_id
_entity_poly.type
_entity_poly.pdbx_seq_one_letter_code
_entity_poly.pdbx_strand_id
1 'polypeptide(L)'
;MTAWLMKMEKFSLDEEDVWRAVFRWSKYQAKVELPVEDWTDYEHENVCKYLSDVIGYVRLLLVDSKVFAEEIEPTGAVPMELSLERYRYAAVPQKFNDHDDVRLRPRVHTKKFHGTTILWKNNSKYQGILNNWFGDTHQEWQLIYKATKDGFSSQTFHEKCDDFPKTFTVVE
;
A
#
# COMPACT_ATOMS: atom_id res chain seq x y z
N MET A 1 -4.61 16.75 6.92
CA MET A 1 -3.27 16.15 6.85
C MET A 1 -2.33 17.24 6.40
N THR A 2 -1.46 17.73 7.27
CA THR A 2 -0.47 18.75 6.88
C THR A 2 0.61 18.08 6.02
N ALA A 3 1.22 18.79 5.06
CA ALA A 3 2.29 18.28 4.20
C ALA A 3 3.43 17.60 4.99
N TRP A 4 3.61 17.96 6.26
CA TRP A 4 4.54 17.34 7.19
C TRP A 4 4.24 15.85 7.44
N LEU A 5 2.98 15.46 7.60
CA LEU A 5 2.59 14.06 7.81
C LEU A 5 2.89 13.19 6.59
N MET A 6 2.60 13.69 5.38
CA MET A 6 2.90 12.97 4.14
C MET A 6 4.41 12.77 3.91
N LYS A 7 5.24 13.65 4.47
CA LYS A 7 6.70 13.57 4.38
C LYS A 7 7.30 12.57 5.38
N MET A 8 6.55 12.18 6.41
CA MET A 8 7.03 11.16 7.34
C MET A 8 6.99 9.79 6.69
N GLU A 9 8.15 9.19 6.46
CA GLU A 9 8.29 7.80 5.99
C GLU A 9 7.82 6.77 7.03
N LYS A 10 7.25 7.21 8.16
CA LYS A 10 6.89 6.34 9.30
C LYS A 10 5.50 5.73 9.18
N PHE A 11 4.74 6.04 8.15
CA PHE A 11 3.43 5.43 7.93
C PHE A 11 3.59 4.04 7.31
N SER A 12 3.08 3.04 8.01
CA SER A 12 3.00 1.65 7.53
C SER A 12 1.75 1.47 6.68
N LEU A 13 1.68 2.19 5.56
CA LEU A 13 0.59 2.14 4.59
C LEU A 13 1.16 1.83 3.19
N ASP A 14 0.37 1.13 2.38
CA ASP A 14 0.61 1.05 0.95
C ASP A 14 0.27 2.39 0.28
N GLU A 15 0.75 2.61 -0.94
CA GLU A 15 0.59 3.94 -1.57
C GLU A 15 -0.86 4.17 -2.05
N GLU A 16 -1.62 3.10 -2.25
CA GLU A 16 -3.07 3.15 -2.47
C GLU A 16 -3.81 3.73 -1.26
N ASP A 17 -3.48 3.29 -0.05
CA ASP A 17 -4.06 3.82 1.18
C ASP A 17 -3.61 5.26 1.44
N VAL A 18 -2.34 5.56 1.16
CA VAL A 18 -1.84 6.93 1.21
C VAL A 18 -2.67 7.80 0.28
N TRP A 19 -2.83 7.40 -0.99
CA TRP A 19 -3.68 8.09 -1.96
C TRP A 19 -5.10 8.29 -1.44
N ARG A 20 -5.79 7.24 -0.98
CA ARG A 20 -7.17 7.35 -0.49
C ARG A 20 -7.29 8.25 0.73
N ALA A 21 -6.29 8.26 1.61
CA ALA A 21 -6.23 9.18 2.73
C ALA A 21 -6.01 10.63 2.28
N VAL A 22 -5.14 10.87 1.30
CA VAL A 22 -4.94 12.18 0.65
C VAL A 22 -6.25 12.67 0.05
N PHE A 23 -6.90 11.82 -0.74
CA PHE A 23 -8.13 12.15 -1.45
C PHE A 23 -9.26 12.51 -0.48
N ARG A 24 -9.48 11.69 0.56
CA ARG A 24 -10.45 12.01 1.62
C ARG A 24 -10.13 13.33 2.33
N TRP A 25 -8.86 13.62 2.59
CA TRP A 25 -8.46 14.89 3.19
C TRP A 25 -8.75 16.07 2.27
N SER A 26 -8.45 15.98 0.97
CA SER A 26 -8.71 17.04 0.01
C SER A 26 -10.20 17.33 -0.12
N LYS A 27 -11.05 16.29 -0.15
CA LYS A 27 -12.51 16.43 -0.08
C LYS A 27 -12.94 17.22 1.17
N TYR A 28 -12.40 16.86 2.32
CA TYR A 28 -12.70 17.53 3.58
C TYR A 28 -12.27 19.02 3.57
N GLN A 29 -11.10 19.35 3.00
CA GLN A 29 -10.66 20.75 2.85
C GLN A 29 -11.56 21.54 1.90
N ALA A 30 -11.98 20.90 0.80
CA ALA A 30 -12.90 21.48 -0.18
C ALA A 30 -14.34 21.60 0.33
N LYS A 31 -14.66 21.00 1.50
CA LYS A 31 -16.01 20.90 2.07
C LYS A 31 -16.98 20.15 1.14
N VAL A 32 -16.48 19.14 0.42
CA VAL A 32 -17.26 18.30 -0.48
C VAL A 32 -17.51 16.96 0.18
N GLU A 33 -18.77 16.67 0.50
CA GLU A 33 -19.18 15.40 1.12
C GLU A 33 -19.81 14.43 0.13
N LEU A 34 -20.23 14.93 -1.04
CA LEU A 34 -20.90 14.14 -2.08
C LEU A 34 -20.02 13.01 -2.64
N PRO A 35 -20.62 11.90 -3.10
CA PRO A 35 -19.96 10.91 -3.95
C PRO A 35 -19.36 11.55 -5.20
N VAL A 36 -18.27 10.98 -5.73
CA VAL A 36 -17.56 11.55 -6.89
C VAL A 36 -18.45 11.59 -8.13
N GLU A 37 -19.38 10.64 -8.28
CA GLU A 37 -20.31 10.60 -9.42
C GLU A 37 -21.25 11.81 -9.48
N ASP A 38 -21.49 12.48 -8.35
CA ASP A 38 -22.42 13.59 -8.21
C ASP A 38 -21.74 14.96 -8.23
N TRP A 39 -20.42 15.01 -8.48
CA TRP A 39 -19.66 16.27 -8.43
C TRP A 39 -19.97 17.18 -9.61
N THR A 40 -20.12 18.47 -9.30
CA THR A 40 -20.09 19.55 -10.28
C THR A 40 -18.65 19.88 -10.70
N ASP A 41 -18.48 20.54 -11.85
CA ASP A 41 -17.17 21.05 -12.31
C ASP A 41 -16.48 21.90 -11.23
N TYR A 42 -17.26 22.69 -10.48
CA TYR A 42 -16.75 23.53 -9.40
C TYR A 42 -16.21 22.70 -8.22
N GLU A 43 -16.92 21.65 -7.79
CA GLU A 43 -16.45 20.77 -6.73
C GLU A 43 -15.20 20.01 -7.15
N HIS A 44 -15.19 19.53 -8.39
CA HIS A 44 -14.04 18.87 -8.98
C HIS A 44 -12.81 19.79 -8.98
N GLU A 45 -12.93 21.02 -9.51
CA GLU A 45 -11.85 22.01 -9.52
C GLU A 45 -11.37 22.36 -8.11
N ASN A 46 -12.29 22.54 -7.17
CA ASN A 46 -11.95 22.91 -5.79
C ASN A 46 -11.21 21.78 -5.06
N VAL A 47 -11.62 20.52 -5.22
CA VAL A 47 -10.89 19.37 -4.65
C VAL A 47 -9.53 19.21 -5.34
N CYS A 48 -9.48 19.35 -6.67
CA CYS A 48 -8.26 19.24 -7.46
C CYS A 48 -7.20 20.28 -7.06
N LYS A 49 -7.62 21.49 -6.67
CA LYS A 49 -6.74 22.52 -6.11
C LYS A 49 -5.98 22.01 -4.87
N TYR A 50 -6.68 21.42 -3.90
CA TYR A 50 -6.03 20.86 -2.70
C TYR A 50 -5.19 19.62 -3.02
N LEU A 51 -5.63 18.78 -3.96
CA LEU A 51 -4.88 17.61 -4.41
C LEU A 51 -3.54 18.01 -5.04
N SER A 52 -3.53 19.02 -5.91
CA SER A 52 -2.35 19.48 -6.62
C SER A 52 -1.19 19.85 -5.68
N ASP A 53 -1.51 20.41 -4.51
CA ASP A 53 -0.51 20.79 -3.49
C ASP A 53 0.15 19.60 -2.80
N VAL A 54 -0.52 18.43 -2.79
CA VAL A 54 -0.09 17.25 -2.02
C VAL A 54 0.20 16.02 -2.87
N ILE A 55 -0.20 16.01 -4.14
CA ILE A 55 -0.08 14.85 -5.03
C ILE A 55 1.37 14.41 -5.22
N GLY A 56 2.30 15.37 -5.22
CA GLY A 56 3.74 15.10 -5.34
C GLY A 56 4.31 14.34 -4.13
N TYR A 57 3.59 14.28 -3.02
CA TYR A 57 3.97 13.43 -1.90
C TYR A 57 3.45 12.01 -2.02
N VAL A 58 2.55 11.67 -2.95
CA VAL A 58 2.15 10.28 -3.21
C VAL A 58 3.20 9.64 -4.12
N ARG A 59 3.72 8.45 -3.80
CA ARG A 59 4.71 7.78 -4.64
C ARG A 59 3.99 7.09 -5.80
N LEU A 60 3.57 7.88 -6.79
CA LEU A 60 2.74 7.45 -7.94
C LEU A 60 3.30 6.23 -8.69
N LEU A 61 4.62 6.05 -8.71
CA LEU A 61 5.30 4.92 -9.36
C LEU A 61 5.05 3.58 -8.63
N LEU A 62 4.68 3.62 -7.36
CA LEU A 62 4.42 2.45 -6.52
C LEU A 62 2.92 2.13 -6.39
N VAL A 63 2.04 2.97 -6.95
CA VAL A 63 0.59 2.72 -6.97
C VAL A 63 0.26 1.71 -8.06
N ASP A 64 -0.60 0.74 -7.74
CA ASP A 64 -1.17 -0.20 -8.71
C ASP A 64 -1.76 0.49 -9.96
N SER A 65 -1.63 -0.15 -11.11
CA SER A 65 -2.07 0.41 -12.40
C SER A 65 -3.56 0.61 -12.51
N LYS A 66 -4.36 -0.26 -11.89
CA LYS A 66 -5.80 -0.10 -11.89
C LYS A 66 -6.18 1.09 -11.02
N VAL A 67 -5.64 1.18 -9.80
CA VAL A 67 -5.90 2.29 -8.89
C VAL A 67 -5.47 3.62 -9.50
N PHE A 68 -4.31 3.69 -10.16
CA PHE A 68 -3.88 4.91 -10.83
C PHE A 68 -4.84 5.33 -11.94
N ALA A 69 -5.23 4.41 -12.84
CA ALA A 69 -6.06 4.75 -13.99
C ALA A 69 -7.53 5.05 -13.61
N GLU A 70 -8.06 4.35 -12.61
CA GLU A 70 -9.48 4.47 -12.24
C GLU A 70 -9.74 5.50 -11.14
N GLU A 71 -8.79 5.71 -10.21
CA GLU A 71 -8.98 6.62 -9.06
C GLU A 71 -8.15 7.91 -9.17
N ILE A 72 -6.89 7.85 -9.63
CA ILE A 72 -5.95 8.98 -9.55
C ILE A 72 -5.98 9.87 -10.79
N GLU A 73 -5.70 9.31 -11.96
CA GLU A 73 -5.62 10.04 -13.23
C GLU A 73 -6.88 10.87 -13.52
N PRO A 74 -8.11 10.36 -13.30
CA PRO A 74 -9.33 11.10 -13.61
C PRO A 74 -9.48 12.41 -12.82
N THR A 75 -8.81 12.55 -11.68
CA THR A 75 -8.87 13.80 -10.88
C THR A 75 -8.22 15.00 -11.56
N GLY A 76 -7.37 14.77 -12.57
CA GLY A 76 -6.61 15.83 -13.25
C GLY A 76 -5.56 16.52 -12.37
N ALA A 77 -5.38 16.10 -11.12
CA ALA A 77 -4.45 16.71 -10.18
C ALA A 77 -2.99 16.33 -10.44
N VAL A 78 -2.74 15.24 -11.18
CA VAL A 78 -1.40 14.79 -11.53
C VAL A 78 -0.93 15.52 -12.79
N PRO A 79 0.19 16.26 -12.76
CA PRO A 79 0.80 16.84 -13.95
C PRO A 79 1.05 15.79 -15.04
N MET A 80 0.84 16.18 -16.30
CA MET A 80 0.98 15.29 -17.46
C MET A 80 2.34 14.59 -17.50
N GLU A 81 3.42 15.28 -17.15
CA GLU A 81 4.77 14.70 -17.12
C GLU A 81 4.88 13.52 -16.14
N LEU A 82 4.27 13.65 -14.95
CA LEU A 82 4.29 12.62 -13.93
C LEU A 82 3.41 11.42 -14.32
N SER A 83 2.26 11.68 -14.95
CA SER A 83 1.40 10.61 -15.50
C SER A 83 2.15 9.80 -16.57
N LEU A 84 2.83 10.48 -17.50
CA LEU A 84 3.62 9.81 -18.54
C LEU A 84 4.81 9.03 -17.96
N GLU A 85 5.52 9.59 -16.97
CA GLU A 85 6.60 8.89 -16.26
C GLU A 85 6.07 7.59 -15.64
N ARG A 86 4.94 7.66 -14.93
CA ARG A 86 4.29 6.52 -14.30
C ARG A 86 3.88 5.44 -15.30
N TYR A 87 3.27 5.82 -16.42
CA TYR A 87 2.92 4.84 -17.47
C TYR A 87 4.14 4.16 -18.08
N ARG A 88 5.22 4.91 -18.32
CA ARG A 88 6.49 4.33 -18.80
C ARG A 88 7.07 3.37 -17.77
N TYR A 89 7.05 3.73 -16.50
CA TYR A 89 7.50 2.87 -15.41
C TYR A 89 6.70 1.55 -15.36
N ALA A 90 5.37 1.63 -15.44
CA ALA A 90 4.51 0.44 -15.46
C ALA A 90 4.74 -0.46 -16.69
N ALA A 91 5.01 0.13 -17.86
CA ALA A 91 5.22 -0.62 -19.10
C ALA A 91 6.62 -1.26 -19.20
N VAL A 92 7.66 -0.56 -18.72
CA VAL A 92 9.07 -0.98 -18.87
C VAL A 92 9.89 -0.73 -17.60
N PRO A 93 9.53 -1.37 -16.46
CA PRO A 93 10.15 -1.10 -15.16
C PRO A 93 11.66 -1.37 -15.14
N GLN A 94 12.14 -2.30 -15.97
CA GLN A 94 13.57 -2.65 -16.08
C GLN A 94 14.47 -1.48 -16.48
N LYS A 95 13.92 -0.46 -17.15
CA LYS A 95 14.66 0.75 -17.54
C LYS A 95 14.82 1.76 -16.38
N PHE A 96 14.07 1.58 -15.30
CA PHE A 96 14.05 2.45 -14.12
C PHE A 96 14.68 1.70 -12.95
N ASN A 97 15.98 1.41 -13.06
CA ASN A 97 16.72 0.69 -12.02
C ASN A 97 17.62 1.64 -11.23
N ASP A 98 17.07 2.80 -10.88
CA ASP A 98 17.72 3.73 -9.97
C ASP A 98 17.39 3.35 -8.54
N HIS A 99 18.26 2.54 -7.93
CA HIS A 99 18.11 2.12 -6.54
C HIS A 99 18.14 3.31 -5.56
N ASP A 100 18.59 4.49 -5.99
CA ASP A 100 18.63 5.71 -5.19
C ASP A 100 17.38 6.59 -5.29
N ASP A 101 16.47 6.31 -6.22
CA ASP A 101 15.20 7.03 -6.30
C ASP A 101 14.29 6.65 -5.12
N VAL A 102 14.13 7.61 -4.20
CA VAL A 102 13.26 7.48 -3.02
C VAL A 102 11.80 7.21 -3.39
N ARG A 103 11.36 7.63 -4.58
CA ARG A 103 9.99 7.39 -5.08
C ARG A 103 9.73 5.92 -5.41
N LEU A 104 10.79 5.15 -5.67
CA LEU A 104 10.74 3.71 -5.94
C LEU A 104 10.87 2.85 -4.67
N ARG A 105 11.10 3.49 -3.52
CA ARG A 105 11.21 2.81 -2.23
C ARG A 105 9.83 2.83 -1.55
N PRO A 106 9.27 1.70 -1.09
CA PRO A 106 8.07 1.71 -0.25
C PRO A 106 8.32 2.46 1.08
N ARG A 107 7.30 3.12 1.66
CA ARG A 107 7.45 3.93 2.89
C ARG A 107 7.91 3.13 4.09
N VAL A 108 7.28 1.98 4.32
CA VAL A 108 7.73 0.97 5.27
C VAL A 108 7.29 -0.38 4.74
N HIS A 109 8.10 -1.41 4.97
CA HIS A 109 7.62 -2.78 4.91
C HIS A 109 6.55 -2.95 6.00
N THR A 110 5.26 -2.82 5.65
CA THR A 110 4.18 -3.26 6.54
C THR A 110 4.49 -4.69 6.93
N LYS A 111 4.96 -4.92 8.17
CA LYS A 111 5.21 -6.26 8.68
C LYS A 111 3.86 -6.89 8.98
N LYS A 112 3.16 -7.33 7.93
CA LYS A 112 1.86 -8.00 8.07
C LYS A 112 2.03 -9.35 8.76
N PHE A 113 3.21 -9.98 8.64
CA PHE A 113 3.53 -11.22 9.33
C PHE A 113 4.67 -11.02 10.33
N HIS A 114 4.33 -10.95 11.62
CA HIS A 114 5.27 -10.68 12.70
C HIS A 114 6.03 -11.93 13.11
N GLY A 115 7.34 -11.79 13.36
CA GLY A 115 8.19 -12.87 13.90
C GLY A 115 8.61 -13.95 12.87
N THR A 116 8.02 -13.97 11.67
CA THR A 116 8.43 -14.88 10.59
C THR A 116 9.82 -14.57 10.07
N THR A 117 10.57 -15.61 9.72
CA THR A 117 11.81 -15.49 8.94
C THR A 117 11.63 -15.82 7.47
N ILE A 118 10.60 -16.61 7.12
CA ILE A 118 10.36 -17.09 5.76
C ILE A 118 9.72 -15.99 4.91
N LEU A 119 8.76 -15.23 5.44
CA LEU A 119 8.06 -14.17 4.69
C LEU A 119 8.76 -12.81 4.76
N TRP A 120 10.07 -12.80 5.03
CA TRP A 120 10.87 -11.58 5.20
C TRP A 120 11.86 -11.36 4.03
N LYS A 121 12.45 -10.16 3.92
CA LYS A 121 13.36 -9.76 2.82
C LYS A 121 12.76 -10.04 1.43
N ASN A 122 13.37 -10.92 0.65
CA ASN A 122 13.00 -11.24 -0.73
C ASN A 122 11.61 -11.87 -0.87
N ASN A 123 11.06 -12.37 0.25
CA ASN A 123 9.76 -13.03 0.32
C ASN A 123 8.64 -12.11 0.84
N SER A 124 8.92 -10.82 1.11
CA SER A 124 7.91 -9.88 1.61
C SER A 124 6.72 -9.71 0.65
N LYS A 125 6.95 -9.88 -0.66
CA LYS A 125 5.91 -9.87 -1.70
C LYS A 125 4.80 -10.90 -1.46
N TYR A 126 5.11 -12.04 -0.84
CA TYR A 126 4.13 -13.08 -0.55
C TYR A 126 3.17 -12.70 0.58
N GLN A 127 3.54 -11.76 1.46
CA GLN A 127 2.66 -11.31 2.54
C GLN A 127 1.35 -10.72 1.99
N GLY A 128 1.42 -9.94 0.91
CA GLY A 128 0.23 -9.38 0.25
C GLY A 128 -0.65 -10.46 -0.37
N ILE A 129 -0.04 -11.46 -1.01
CA ILE A 129 -0.76 -12.59 -1.63
C ILE A 129 -1.51 -13.40 -0.57
N LEU A 130 -0.85 -13.73 0.55
CA LEU A 130 -1.47 -14.47 1.65
C LEU A 130 -2.64 -13.70 2.27
N ASN A 131 -2.49 -12.40 2.51
CA ASN A 131 -3.58 -11.56 3.00
C ASN A 131 -4.74 -11.47 2.02
N ASN A 132 -4.45 -11.39 0.71
CA ASN A 132 -5.49 -11.41 -0.31
C ASN A 132 -6.26 -12.75 -0.33
N TRP A 133 -5.58 -13.88 -0.12
CA TRP A 133 -6.25 -15.19 0.03
C TRP A 133 -7.14 -15.26 1.27
N PHE A 134 -6.75 -14.58 2.35
CA PHE A 134 -7.56 -14.48 3.55
C PHE A 134 -8.81 -13.60 3.36
N GLY A 135 -8.75 -12.64 2.43
CA GLY A 135 -9.83 -11.70 2.14
C GLY A 135 -9.73 -10.36 2.88
N ASP A 136 -8.65 -10.14 3.63
CA ASP A 136 -8.32 -8.85 4.24
C ASP A 136 -6.86 -8.51 3.97
N THR A 137 -6.65 -7.50 3.12
CA THR A 137 -5.35 -7.01 2.70
C THR A 137 -4.53 -6.40 3.84
N HIS A 138 -5.17 -5.95 4.91
CA HIS A 138 -4.52 -5.27 6.05
C HIS A 138 -4.40 -6.15 7.29
N GLN A 139 -4.82 -7.42 7.22
CA GLN A 139 -4.70 -8.36 8.32
C GLN A 139 -3.25 -8.48 8.82
N GLU A 140 -3.07 -8.39 10.12
CA GLU A 140 -1.81 -8.68 10.78
C GLU A 140 -1.80 -10.09 11.37
N TRP A 141 -0.64 -10.73 11.29
CA TRP A 141 -0.41 -12.11 11.69
C TRP A 141 0.69 -12.17 12.73
N GLN A 142 0.51 -13.06 13.69
CA GLN A 142 1.49 -13.36 14.72
C GLN A 142 2.02 -14.78 14.54
N LEU A 143 3.33 -14.93 14.66
CA LEU A 143 3.96 -16.25 14.71
C LEU A 143 3.59 -17.00 15.98
N ILE A 144 2.88 -18.13 15.84
CA ILE A 144 2.50 -19.02 16.95
C ILE A 144 3.44 -20.24 17.08
N TYR A 145 4.05 -20.68 15.97
CA TYR A 145 4.96 -21.83 15.93
C TYR A 145 6.09 -21.62 14.92
N LYS A 146 7.31 -22.03 15.28
CA LYS A 146 8.46 -22.09 14.39
C LYS A 146 9.34 -23.29 14.75
N ALA A 147 9.55 -24.20 13.79
CA ALA A 147 10.29 -25.44 14.05
C ALA A 147 11.70 -25.24 14.64
N THR A 148 12.43 -24.22 14.18
CA THR A 148 13.77 -23.90 14.73
C THR A 148 13.76 -23.31 16.15
N LYS A 149 12.61 -22.85 16.64
CA LYS A 149 12.42 -22.35 18.01
C LYS A 149 11.76 -23.39 18.91
N ASP A 150 10.76 -24.08 18.38
CA ASP A 150 9.82 -24.92 19.13
C ASP A 150 10.09 -26.43 18.95
N GLY A 151 10.99 -26.81 18.05
CA GLY A 151 11.31 -28.20 17.71
C GLY A 151 10.60 -28.67 16.44
N PHE A 152 11.07 -29.76 15.84
CA PHE A 152 10.56 -30.31 14.57
C PHE A 152 9.52 -31.43 14.77
N SER A 153 9.01 -31.60 15.98
CA SER A 153 8.04 -32.65 16.31
C SER A 153 6.63 -32.26 15.85
N SER A 154 5.91 -33.21 15.24
CA SER A 154 4.49 -33.05 14.92
C SER A 154 3.64 -32.85 16.19
N GLN A 155 4.01 -33.51 17.29
CA GLN A 155 3.33 -33.35 18.57
C GLN A 155 3.36 -31.89 19.03
N THR A 156 4.54 -31.25 19.00
CA THR A 156 4.69 -29.85 19.41
C THR A 156 3.99 -28.87 18.47
N PHE A 157 3.87 -29.21 17.18
CA PHE A 157 3.06 -28.45 16.23
C PHE A 157 1.58 -28.48 16.62
N HIS A 158 1.01 -29.67 16.83
CA HIS A 158 -0.40 -29.84 17.20
C HIS A 158 -0.72 -29.17 18.55
N GLU A 159 0.14 -29.37 19.57
CA GLU A 159 0.01 -28.73 20.88
C GLU A 159 -0.03 -27.20 20.83
N LYS A 160 0.61 -26.58 19.83
CA LYS A 160 0.68 -25.11 19.70
C LYS A 160 -0.33 -24.52 18.72
N CYS A 161 -0.81 -25.28 17.75
CA CYS A 161 -1.57 -24.73 16.62
C CYS A 161 -3.05 -25.16 16.59
N ASP A 162 -3.41 -26.33 17.14
CA ASP A 162 -4.74 -26.92 16.92
C ASP A 162 -5.90 -26.06 17.47
N ASP A 163 -5.65 -25.31 18.54
CA ASP A 163 -6.65 -24.43 19.17
C ASP A 163 -6.78 -23.05 18.49
N PHE A 164 -5.96 -22.76 17.48
CA PHE A 164 -5.99 -21.48 16.77
C PHE A 164 -6.72 -21.62 15.43
N PRO A 165 -7.90 -21.01 15.28
CA PRO A 165 -8.59 -21.00 13.99
C PRO A 165 -7.86 -20.06 13.01
N LYS A 166 -8.02 -20.36 11.71
CA LYS A 166 -7.55 -19.49 10.60
C LYS A 166 -6.04 -19.21 10.67
N THR A 167 -5.23 -20.24 10.47
CA THR A 167 -3.76 -20.15 10.46
C THR A 167 -3.18 -20.36 9.07
N PHE A 168 -2.05 -19.72 8.79
CA PHE A 168 -1.19 -20.10 7.65
C PHE A 168 -0.02 -20.97 8.11
N THR A 169 0.16 -22.12 7.46
CA THR A 169 1.35 -22.95 7.62
C THR A 169 2.22 -22.77 6.38
N VAL A 170 3.41 -22.23 6.56
CA VAL A 170 4.37 -21.95 5.49
C VAL A 170 5.63 -22.77 5.74
N VAL A 171 6.10 -23.48 4.72
CA VAL A 171 7.28 -24.35 4.77
C VAL A 171 8.26 -23.90 3.68
N GLU A 172 9.54 -23.88 4.01
CA GLU A 172 10.67 -23.56 3.12
C GLU A 172 11.65 -24.73 3.08
#